data_AF-A0A3S3KIS9-F1
#
_entry.id   AF-A0A3S3KIS9-F1
#
_cell.length_a   1.000
_cell.length_b   1.000
_cell.length_c   1.000
_cell.angle_alpha   90.00
_cell.angle_beta   90.00
_cell.angle_gamma   90.00
#
_symmetry.space_group_name_H-M   'P 1'
#
loop_
_entity.id
_entity.type
_entity.pdbx_description
1 polymer ?
#
loop_
_entity_poly.entity_id
_entity_poly.type
_entity_poly.pdbx_seq_one_letter_code
_entity_poly.pdbx_strand_id
1 'polypeptide(L)'
;MQTRGDAIVNDAETVLDRMRALGHETFSRSDLAELIEPFTSRMEFFLKAVVFPTASRRTNLYQLIDNLAGFGAQSSTVAALHHLRELYNDSKHDPDKELKWRRCVDTLSGAVDALKDLAGLKLATVDAVFEPDLSSVVYVGFWDHYTGGETEVGLFLPSDHWLGTSPTISTFHLPISSWEKVKPLLAGHPRYARGEEALGQVLWKSFSDEDDFLDAGVWEGDVRELLTLLSSFNDESLEMAVIPFLARRNDLLSVGVALVSAAVDVARGDPNLAGPALKMCVSDRAKSEYAAETGTPHGQAVLDRVVELLERVPAGQRVSMVGPAFRRARNEPTVQNGVPVLLEGTTFIWLIA
;
A
#
# COMPACT_ATOMS: atom_id res chain seq x y z
N MET A 1 17.29 -7.26 3.71
CA MET A 1 16.25 -7.38 2.67
C MET A 1 15.16 -8.17 3.34
N GLN A 2 13.94 -7.63 3.49
CA GLN A 2 12.87 -8.41 4.11
C GLN A 2 12.50 -9.54 3.15
N THR A 3 12.65 -10.78 3.62
CA THR A 3 12.25 -11.97 2.88
C THR A 3 10.76 -12.26 3.12
N ARG A 4 10.17 -13.15 2.31
CA ARG A 4 8.80 -13.63 2.57
C ARG A 4 8.71 -14.35 3.92
N GLY A 5 9.78 -15.03 4.35
CA GLY A 5 9.93 -15.59 5.70
C GLY A 5 9.88 -14.52 6.79
N ASP A 6 10.67 -13.45 6.64
CA ASP A 6 10.66 -12.34 7.60
C ASP A 6 9.29 -11.66 7.69
N ALA A 7 8.57 -11.55 6.56
CA ALA A 7 7.24 -10.96 6.53
C ALA A 7 6.20 -11.76 7.35
N ILE A 8 6.17 -13.10 7.21
CA ILE A 8 5.24 -13.93 7.99
C ILE A 8 5.62 -14.01 9.47
N VAL A 9 6.92 -13.95 9.79
CA VAL A 9 7.41 -13.87 11.18
C VAL A 9 6.96 -12.56 11.82
N ASN A 10 7.12 -11.42 11.15
CA ASN A 10 6.70 -10.12 11.67
C ASN A 10 5.17 -10.04 11.87
N ASP A 11 4.37 -10.63 10.96
CA ASP A 11 2.92 -10.75 11.14
C ASP A 11 2.58 -11.59 12.38
N ALA A 12 3.27 -12.72 12.58
CA ALA A 12 3.08 -13.56 13.76
C ALA A 12 3.43 -12.84 15.07
N GLU A 13 4.54 -12.09 15.10
CA GLU A 13 4.95 -11.28 16.25
C GLU A 13 3.93 -10.17 16.55
N THR A 14 3.44 -9.49 15.50
CA THR A 14 2.40 -8.46 15.63
C THR A 14 1.12 -9.03 16.22
N VAL A 15 0.68 -10.21 15.77
CA VAL A 15 -0.51 -10.89 16.29
C VAL A 15 -0.31 -11.34 17.74
N LEU A 16 0.89 -11.85 18.08
CA LEU A 16 1.24 -12.22 19.45
C LEU A 16 1.21 -11.01 20.39
N ASP A 17 1.73 -9.86 19.96
CA ASP A 17 1.73 -8.64 20.77
C ASP A 17 0.33 -8.08 20.96
N ARG A 18 -0.52 -8.12 19.92
CA ARG A 18 -1.96 -7.79 20.05
C ARG A 18 -2.67 -8.76 20.99
N MET A 19 -2.39 -10.06 20.91
CA MET A 19 -2.95 -11.06 21.83
C MET A 19 -2.53 -10.79 23.27
N ARG A 20 -1.26 -10.43 23.51
CA ARG A 20 -0.78 -10.04 24.84
C ARG A 20 -1.47 -8.78 25.34
N ALA A 21 -1.65 -7.79 24.47
CA ALA A 21 -2.30 -6.52 24.79
C ALA A 21 -3.75 -6.69 25.26
N LEU A 22 -4.51 -7.64 24.70
CA LEU A 22 -5.85 -7.99 25.19
C LEU A 22 -5.87 -8.35 26.68
N GLY A 23 -4.78 -8.91 27.22
CA GLY A 23 -4.67 -9.23 28.64
C GLY A 23 -4.70 -8.01 29.58
N HIS A 24 -4.63 -6.79 29.05
CA HIS A 24 -4.72 -5.54 29.82
C HIS A 24 -6.14 -4.97 29.87
N GLU A 25 -7.09 -5.56 29.15
CA GLU A 25 -8.47 -5.11 29.09
C GLU A 25 -9.45 -6.27 29.28
N THR A 26 -10.74 -5.95 29.34
CA THR A 26 -11.78 -6.98 29.33
C THR A 26 -12.02 -7.40 27.89
N PHE A 27 -11.86 -8.68 27.59
CA PHE A 27 -12.05 -9.24 26.25
C PHE A 27 -13.03 -10.41 26.28
N SER A 28 -13.60 -10.70 25.12
CA SER A 28 -14.48 -11.81 24.81
C SER A 28 -13.74 -12.95 24.10
N ARG A 29 -14.39 -14.10 23.97
CA ARG A 29 -13.89 -15.20 23.12
C ARG A 29 -13.70 -14.75 21.67
N SER A 30 -14.60 -13.89 21.17
CA SER A 30 -14.56 -13.39 19.80
C SER A 30 -13.31 -12.55 19.56
N ASP A 31 -12.89 -11.72 20.51
CA ASP A 31 -11.66 -10.91 20.40
C ASP A 31 -10.40 -11.79 20.23
N LEU A 32 -10.37 -12.95 20.90
CA LEU A 32 -9.29 -13.93 20.71
C LEU A 32 -9.36 -14.59 19.33
N ALA A 33 -10.56 -14.99 18.89
CA ALA A 33 -10.80 -15.64 17.61
C ALA A 33 -10.47 -14.72 16.42
N GLU A 34 -10.80 -13.43 16.52
CA GLU A 34 -10.50 -12.40 15.51
C GLU A 34 -9.00 -12.20 15.27
N LEU A 35 -8.15 -12.56 16.24
CA LEU A 35 -6.70 -12.58 16.06
C LEU A 35 -6.20 -13.90 15.49
N ILE A 36 -6.71 -15.04 16.00
CA ILE A 36 -6.22 -16.39 15.66
C ILE A 36 -6.62 -16.79 14.23
N GLU A 37 -7.88 -16.58 13.84
CA GLU A 37 -8.43 -17.11 12.60
C GLU A 37 -7.82 -16.46 11.34
N PRO A 38 -7.73 -15.12 11.26
CA PRO A 38 -7.14 -14.48 10.09
C PRO A 38 -5.65 -14.80 9.98
N PHE A 39 -4.93 -14.82 11.10
CA PHE A 39 -3.50 -15.15 11.10
C PHE A 39 -3.24 -16.59 10.63
N THR A 40 -3.95 -17.57 11.19
CA THR A 40 -3.75 -18.98 10.81
C THR A 40 -4.10 -19.22 9.34
N SER A 41 -5.11 -18.51 8.83
CA SER A 41 -5.47 -18.53 7.39
C SER A 41 -4.36 -17.95 6.51
N ARG A 42 -3.74 -16.82 6.92
CA ARG A 42 -2.59 -16.24 6.21
C ARG A 42 -1.38 -17.16 6.26
N MET A 43 -1.12 -17.81 7.39
CA MET A 43 -0.06 -18.80 7.51
C MET A 43 -0.31 -20.01 6.58
N GLU A 44 -1.55 -20.52 6.49
CA GLU A 44 -1.88 -21.58 5.53
C GLU A 44 -1.61 -21.13 4.08
N PHE A 45 -1.99 -19.90 3.73
CA PHE A 45 -1.71 -19.34 2.42
C PHE A 45 -0.20 -19.21 2.17
N PHE A 46 0.57 -18.75 3.15
CA PHE A 46 2.03 -18.69 3.07
C PHE A 46 2.64 -20.08 2.82
N LEU A 47 2.23 -21.10 3.57
CA LEU A 47 2.69 -22.47 3.35
C LEU A 47 2.35 -22.96 1.93
N LYS A 48 1.13 -22.69 1.45
CA LYS A 48 0.66 -23.15 0.15
C LYS A 48 1.26 -22.40 -1.04
N ALA A 49 1.46 -21.09 -0.93
CA ALA A 49 1.92 -20.25 -2.02
C ALA A 49 3.45 -20.10 -2.04
N VAL A 50 4.10 -20.11 -0.87
CA VAL A 50 5.53 -19.82 -0.73
C VAL A 50 6.34 -21.09 -0.47
N VAL A 51 5.95 -21.91 0.50
CA VAL A 51 6.71 -23.11 0.87
C VAL A 51 6.45 -24.28 -0.08
N PHE A 52 5.18 -24.47 -0.48
CA PHE A 52 4.74 -25.54 -1.36
C PHE A 52 3.98 -25.01 -2.60
N PRO A 53 4.61 -24.21 -3.48
CA PRO A 53 3.91 -23.55 -4.60
C PRO A 53 3.24 -24.52 -5.58
N THR A 54 3.65 -25.79 -5.58
CA THR A 54 3.07 -26.87 -6.40
C THR A 54 1.97 -27.66 -5.69
N ALA A 55 1.63 -27.30 -4.45
CA ALA A 55 0.59 -27.97 -3.69
C ALA A 55 -0.77 -27.86 -4.38
N SER A 56 -1.52 -28.97 -4.36
CA SER A 56 -2.88 -28.99 -4.88
C SER A 56 -3.77 -28.03 -4.08
N ARG A 57 -4.80 -27.48 -4.74
CA ARG A 57 -5.87 -26.75 -4.05
C ARG A 57 -6.52 -27.57 -2.94
N ARG A 58 -6.51 -28.91 -3.04
CA ARG A 58 -7.07 -29.82 -2.02
C ARG A 58 -6.15 -30.10 -0.84
N THR A 59 -4.87 -29.73 -0.91
CA THR A 59 -3.95 -29.90 0.22
C THR A 59 -4.38 -28.98 1.36
N ASN A 60 -4.62 -29.57 2.53
CA ASN A 60 -5.09 -28.88 3.72
C ASN A 60 -3.93 -28.49 4.65
N LEU A 61 -4.19 -27.61 5.61
CA LEU A 61 -3.18 -27.13 6.56
C LEU A 61 -2.44 -28.26 7.31
N TYR A 62 -3.13 -29.32 7.73
CA TYR A 62 -2.50 -30.45 8.39
C TYR A 62 -1.40 -31.09 7.53
N GLN A 63 -1.71 -31.37 6.27
CA GLN A 63 -0.75 -31.94 5.31
C GLN A 63 0.40 -30.98 5.02
N LEU A 64 0.13 -29.68 4.92
CA LEU A 64 1.19 -28.67 4.72
C LEU A 64 2.18 -28.67 5.88
N ILE A 65 1.69 -28.74 7.13
CA ILE A 65 2.54 -28.77 8.33
C ILE A 65 3.36 -30.06 8.39
N ASP A 66 2.75 -31.23 8.18
CA ASP A 66 3.46 -32.52 8.20
C ASP A 66 4.58 -32.58 7.16
N ASN A 67 4.34 -32.02 5.98
CA ASN A 67 5.32 -32.03 4.89
C ASN A 67 6.54 -31.13 5.15
N LEU A 68 6.51 -30.25 6.16
CA LEU A 68 7.67 -29.41 6.51
C LEU A 68 8.88 -30.22 6.96
N ALA A 69 8.66 -31.41 7.53
CA ALA A 69 9.75 -32.33 7.87
C ALA A 69 10.59 -32.71 6.64
N GLY A 70 9.96 -32.75 5.44
CA GLY A 70 10.66 -32.97 4.17
C GLY A 70 11.66 -31.88 3.79
N PHE A 71 11.53 -30.69 4.38
CA PHE A 71 12.45 -29.57 4.23
C PHE A 71 13.43 -29.42 5.41
N GLY A 72 13.45 -30.39 6.33
CA GLY A 72 14.33 -30.37 7.50
C GLY A 72 13.81 -29.56 8.68
N ALA A 73 12.52 -29.19 8.70
CA ALA A 73 11.91 -28.59 9.87
C ALA A 73 12.00 -29.52 11.09
N GLN A 74 12.27 -28.96 12.27
CA GLN A 74 12.37 -29.76 13.49
C GLN A 74 11.00 -30.26 13.93
N SER A 75 10.97 -31.37 14.67
CA SER A 75 9.72 -31.91 15.21
C SER A 75 9.01 -30.92 16.15
N SER A 76 9.76 -30.05 16.84
CA SER A 76 9.25 -28.94 17.64
C SER A 76 8.51 -27.91 16.77
N THR A 77 9.09 -27.52 15.64
CA THR A 77 8.49 -26.62 14.64
C THR A 77 7.14 -27.20 14.15
N VAL A 78 7.15 -28.47 13.74
CA VAL A 78 5.94 -29.17 13.26
C VAL A 78 4.87 -29.24 14.35
N ALA A 79 5.25 -29.59 15.59
CA ALA A 79 4.32 -29.68 16.70
C ALA A 79 3.69 -28.33 17.06
N ALA A 80 4.50 -27.25 17.09
CA ALA A 80 4.01 -25.90 17.39
C ALA A 80 2.98 -25.41 16.36
N LEU A 81 3.21 -25.67 15.07
CA LEU A 81 2.27 -25.32 14.02
C LEU A 81 0.98 -26.17 14.08
N HIS A 82 1.07 -27.43 14.49
CA HIS A 82 -0.12 -28.25 14.75
C HIS A 82 -0.93 -27.75 15.94
N HIS A 83 -0.28 -27.28 17.01
CA HIS A 83 -1.00 -26.64 18.12
C HIS A 83 -1.75 -25.38 17.66
N LEU A 84 -1.15 -24.57 16.78
CA LEU A 84 -1.82 -23.42 16.19
C LEU A 84 -3.03 -23.85 15.33
N ARG A 85 -2.86 -24.87 14.48
CA ARG A 85 -3.95 -25.45 13.69
C ARG A 85 -5.11 -25.92 14.57
N GLU A 86 -4.80 -26.60 15.67
CA GLU A 86 -5.81 -27.07 16.62
C GLU A 86 -6.53 -25.92 17.32
N LEU A 87 -5.79 -24.88 17.72
CA LEU A 87 -6.37 -23.67 18.30
C LEU A 87 -7.29 -22.95 17.30
N TYR A 88 -6.91 -22.88 16.03
CA TYR A 88 -7.75 -22.34 14.95
C TYR A 88 -9.01 -23.17 14.71
N ASN A 89 -8.91 -24.49 14.72
CA ASN A 89 -10.09 -25.36 14.60
C ASN A 89 -11.03 -25.17 15.80
N ASP A 90 -10.48 -25.07 17.01
CA ASP A 90 -11.23 -24.79 18.22
C ASP A 90 -11.95 -23.44 18.13
N SER A 91 -11.28 -22.39 17.64
CA SER A 91 -11.89 -21.06 17.53
C SER A 91 -13.03 -21.04 16.51
N LYS A 92 -12.81 -21.68 15.34
CA LYS A 92 -13.69 -21.59 14.17
C LYS A 92 -14.88 -22.56 14.20
N HIS A 93 -14.69 -23.77 14.72
CA HIS A 93 -15.66 -24.85 14.60
C HIS A 93 -16.36 -25.22 15.90
N ASP A 94 -15.83 -24.80 17.05
CA ASP A 94 -16.37 -25.16 18.37
C ASP A 94 -16.72 -23.90 19.19
N PRO A 95 -17.91 -23.31 18.97
CA PRO A 95 -18.32 -22.07 19.63
C PRO A 95 -18.43 -22.21 21.16
N ASP A 96 -18.69 -23.42 21.66
CA ASP A 96 -18.88 -23.71 23.08
C ASP A 96 -17.55 -23.98 23.80
N LYS A 97 -16.47 -24.23 23.05
CA LYS A 97 -15.14 -24.40 23.61
C LYS A 97 -14.53 -23.08 24.04
N GLU A 98 -14.18 -23.03 25.32
CA GLU A 98 -13.49 -21.89 25.92
C GLU A 98 -12.09 -21.70 25.30
N LEU A 99 -11.85 -20.50 24.75
CA LEU A 99 -10.53 -20.06 24.34
C LEU A 99 -9.84 -19.36 25.52
N LYS A 100 -8.94 -20.07 26.20
CA LYS A 100 -8.18 -19.46 27.30
C LYS A 100 -7.07 -18.57 26.74
N TRP A 101 -7.07 -17.30 27.12
CA TRP A 101 -6.06 -16.30 26.70
C TRP A 101 -4.62 -16.82 26.84
N ARG A 102 -4.27 -17.43 27.98
CA ARG A 102 -2.93 -17.97 28.21
C ARG A 102 -2.54 -19.04 27.19
N ARG A 103 -3.45 -19.96 26.85
CA ARG A 103 -3.24 -20.96 25.80
C ARG A 103 -3.00 -20.30 24.45
N CYS A 104 -3.74 -19.23 24.14
CA CYS A 104 -3.60 -18.49 22.89
C CYS A 104 -2.22 -17.83 22.79
N VAL A 105 -1.77 -17.16 23.85
CA VAL A 105 -0.42 -16.55 23.93
C VAL A 105 0.67 -17.60 23.79
N ASP A 106 0.59 -18.70 24.53
CA ASP A 106 1.60 -19.77 24.50
C ASP A 106 1.67 -20.42 23.10
N THR A 107 0.52 -20.65 22.47
CA THR A 107 0.44 -21.24 21.12
C THR A 107 0.99 -20.30 20.05
N LEU A 108 0.64 -19.00 20.10
CA LEU A 108 1.17 -17.99 19.18
C LEU A 108 2.67 -17.78 19.37
N SER A 109 3.17 -17.80 20.61
CA SER A 109 4.61 -17.74 20.88
C SER A 109 5.35 -18.92 20.26
N GLY A 110 4.83 -20.14 20.42
CA GLY A 110 5.40 -21.31 19.76
C GLY A 110 5.34 -21.24 18.23
N ALA A 111 4.27 -20.66 17.67
CA ALA A 111 4.15 -20.45 16.23
C ALA A 111 5.16 -19.42 15.71
N VAL A 112 5.43 -18.34 16.46
CA VAL A 112 6.48 -17.36 16.12
C VAL A 112 7.84 -18.06 16.02
N ASP A 113 8.20 -18.84 17.04
CA ASP A 113 9.48 -19.58 17.05
C ASP A 113 9.56 -20.58 15.90
N ALA A 114 8.46 -21.29 15.63
CA ALA A 114 8.37 -22.23 14.51
C ALA A 114 8.51 -21.53 13.13
N LEU A 115 7.93 -20.34 12.97
CA LEU A 115 8.07 -19.56 11.73
C LEU A 115 9.49 -18.98 11.57
N LYS A 116 10.16 -18.63 12.67
CA LYS A 116 11.59 -18.25 12.66
C LYS A 116 12.47 -19.42 12.24
N ASP A 117 12.22 -20.61 12.78
CA ASP A 117 12.91 -21.84 12.35
C ASP A 117 12.71 -22.10 10.86
N LEU A 118 11.46 -21.97 10.39
CA LEU A 118 11.11 -22.14 8.98
C LEU A 118 11.81 -21.13 8.06
N ALA A 119 11.87 -19.86 8.46
CA ALA A 119 12.65 -18.84 7.76
C ALA A 119 14.16 -19.16 7.76
N GLY A 120 14.66 -19.87 8.78
CA GLY A 120 16.03 -20.36 8.87
C GLY A 120 16.38 -21.54 7.96
N LEU A 121 15.40 -22.21 7.33
CA LEU A 121 15.63 -23.39 6.48
C LEU A 121 16.27 -23.08 5.11
N LYS A 122 16.49 -21.80 4.79
CA LYS A 122 17.11 -21.34 3.53
C LYS A 122 16.39 -21.84 2.28
N LEU A 123 15.07 -21.87 2.31
CA LEU A 123 14.26 -22.24 1.15
C LEU A 123 14.25 -21.06 0.19
N ALA A 124 14.68 -21.25 -1.05
CA ALA A 124 14.82 -20.17 -2.03
C ALA A 124 13.56 -19.32 -2.22
N THR A 125 12.36 -19.92 -2.10
CA THR A 125 11.08 -19.21 -2.19
C THR A 125 10.71 -18.45 -0.92
N VAL A 126 11.17 -18.90 0.26
CA VAL A 126 10.98 -18.23 1.55
C VAL A 126 11.97 -17.07 1.70
N ASP A 127 13.21 -17.27 1.27
CA ASP A 127 14.29 -16.28 1.23
C ASP A 127 14.11 -15.25 0.10
N ALA A 128 13.17 -15.49 -0.81
CA ALA A 128 12.84 -14.54 -1.86
C ALA A 128 12.39 -13.21 -1.25
N VAL A 129 12.68 -12.13 -1.97
CA VAL A 129 12.30 -10.77 -1.59
C VAL A 129 10.79 -10.71 -1.38
N PHE A 130 10.37 -10.14 -0.26
CA PHE A 130 8.98 -9.78 -0.06
C PHE A 130 8.70 -8.47 -0.81
N GLU A 131 7.81 -8.54 -1.80
CA GLU A 131 7.29 -7.38 -2.50
C GLU A 131 5.83 -7.20 -2.04
N PRO A 132 5.51 -6.13 -1.28
CA PRO A 132 4.14 -5.88 -0.88
C PRO A 132 3.28 -5.62 -2.13
N ASP A 133 2.16 -6.33 -2.23
CA ASP A 133 1.15 -6.09 -3.26
C ASP A 133 0.24 -4.95 -2.80
N LEU A 134 0.57 -3.72 -3.20
CA LEU A 134 -0.23 -2.53 -2.90
C LEU A 134 -1.16 -2.22 -4.06
N SER A 135 -2.45 -2.13 -3.76
CA SER A 135 -3.47 -1.64 -4.68
C SER A 135 -4.23 -0.48 -4.05
N SER A 136 -4.45 0.57 -4.82
CA SER A 136 -5.28 1.71 -4.44
C SER A 136 -6.48 1.80 -5.37
N VAL A 137 -7.62 2.17 -4.80
CA VAL A 137 -8.79 2.61 -5.55
C VAL A 137 -8.72 4.13 -5.64
N VAL A 138 -8.71 4.67 -6.84
CA VAL A 138 -8.66 6.12 -7.10
C VAL A 138 -9.80 6.50 -8.03
N TYR A 139 -10.64 7.43 -7.59
CA TYR A 139 -11.62 8.05 -8.45
C TYR A 139 -10.95 9.14 -9.28
N VAL A 140 -11.23 9.15 -10.58
CA VAL A 140 -10.65 10.07 -11.55
C VAL A 140 -11.79 10.88 -12.14
N GLY A 141 -11.77 12.20 -11.94
CA GLY A 141 -12.73 13.13 -12.53
C GLY A 141 -12.06 14.07 -13.53
N PHE A 142 -12.81 14.48 -14.55
CA PHE A 142 -12.38 15.40 -15.61
C PHE A 142 -13.37 16.55 -15.74
N TRP A 143 -12.86 17.79 -15.80
CA TRP A 143 -13.64 19.00 -15.97
C TRP A 143 -13.04 19.90 -17.04
N ASP A 144 -13.84 20.35 -18.01
CA ASP A 144 -13.40 21.23 -19.11
C ASP A 144 -13.67 22.70 -18.79
N HIS A 145 -12.63 23.43 -18.43
CA HIS A 145 -12.69 24.88 -18.22
C HIS A 145 -12.43 25.61 -19.54
N TYR A 146 -13.47 25.72 -20.37
CA TYR A 146 -13.41 26.31 -21.72
C TYR A 146 -12.77 27.70 -21.81
N THR A 147 -12.95 28.55 -20.80
CA THR A 147 -12.36 29.89 -20.77
C THR A 147 -10.85 29.88 -20.57
N GLY A 148 -10.31 28.86 -19.89
CA GLY A 148 -8.88 28.64 -19.67
C GLY A 148 -8.23 27.78 -20.76
N GLY A 149 -9.03 27.06 -21.55
CA GLY A 149 -8.52 26.09 -22.52
C GLY A 149 -7.94 24.84 -21.87
N GLU A 150 -8.33 24.53 -20.64
CA GLU A 150 -7.84 23.41 -19.84
C GLU A 150 -8.90 22.36 -19.54
N THR A 151 -8.45 21.12 -19.43
CA THR A 151 -9.16 20.04 -18.76
C THR A 151 -8.46 19.80 -17.43
N GLU A 152 -9.14 20.09 -16.32
CA GLU A 152 -8.69 19.71 -14.99
C GLU A 152 -8.94 18.22 -14.78
N VAL A 153 -7.94 17.52 -14.23
CA VAL A 153 -8.08 16.13 -13.78
C VAL A 153 -7.90 16.08 -12.28
N GLY A 154 -8.94 15.68 -11.56
CA GLY A 154 -8.90 15.45 -10.12
C GLY A 154 -8.78 13.97 -9.79
N LEU A 155 -7.82 13.61 -8.93
CA LEU A 155 -7.67 12.28 -8.37
C LEU A 155 -8.15 12.26 -6.92
N PHE A 156 -8.98 11.31 -6.53
CA PHE A 156 -9.56 11.24 -5.19
C PHE A 156 -9.51 9.82 -4.63
N LEU A 157 -9.36 9.68 -3.32
CA LEU A 157 -9.57 8.40 -2.64
C LEU A 157 -11.04 8.27 -2.24
N PRO A 158 -11.57 7.04 -2.13
CA PRO A 158 -12.86 6.80 -1.49
C PRO A 158 -12.86 7.31 -0.03
N SER A 159 -13.97 7.89 0.40
CA SER A 159 -14.13 8.41 1.77
C SER A 159 -15.55 8.24 2.30
N ASP A 160 -15.68 8.24 3.62
CA ASP A 160 -16.97 8.25 4.33
C ASP A 160 -17.55 9.68 4.44
N HIS A 161 -16.88 10.68 3.85
CA HIS A 161 -17.40 12.04 3.74
C HIS A 161 -18.68 12.07 2.90
N TRP A 162 -19.54 13.09 3.08
CA TRP A 162 -20.85 13.15 2.41
C TRP A 162 -20.76 13.20 0.87
N LEU A 163 -19.62 13.65 0.33
CA LEU A 163 -19.30 13.62 -1.11
C LEU A 163 -18.85 12.23 -1.60
N GLY A 164 -18.57 11.27 -0.71
CA GLY A 164 -18.02 9.95 -1.05
C GLY A 164 -16.53 9.96 -1.41
N THR A 165 -15.88 11.13 -1.42
CA THR A 165 -14.48 11.32 -1.80
C THR A 165 -13.66 11.97 -0.69
N SER A 166 -12.37 11.65 -0.64
CA SER A 166 -11.38 12.43 0.12
C SER A 166 -11.15 13.78 -0.57
N PRO A 167 -10.49 14.74 0.11
CA PRO A 167 -9.82 15.82 -0.61
C PRO A 167 -8.93 15.25 -1.73
N THR A 168 -8.78 16.02 -2.81
CA THR A 168 -8.00 15.64 -3.99
C THR A 168 -6.59 15.21 -3.59
N ILE A 169 -6.16 14.04 -4.05
CA ILE A 169 -4.82 13.50 -3.80
C ILE A 169 -3.78 13.91 -4.85
N SER A 170 -4.24 14.29 -6.03
CA SER A 170 -3.43 14.90 -7.08
C SER A 170 -4.33 15.59 -8.10
N THR A 171 -3.90 16.73 -8.60
CA THR A 171 -4.56 17.43 -9.73
C THR A 171 -3.62 17.49 -10.92
N PHE A 172 -4.13 17.39 -12.15
CA PHE A 172 -3.40 17.67 -13.38
C PHE A 172 -4.13 18.72 -14.22
N HIS A 173 -3.35 19.54 -14.93
CA HIS A 173 -3.87 20.60 -15.79
C HIS A 173 -3.47 20.29 -17.23
N LEU A 174 -4.43 19.84 -18.03
CA LEU A 174 -4.18 19.39 -19.41
C LEU A 174 -4.74 20.42 -20.39
N PRO A 175 -4.12 20.64 -21.56
CA PRO A 175 -4.79 21.36 -22.64
C PRO A 175 -6.05 20.59 -23.08
N ILE A 176 -7.19 21.27 -23.33
CA ILE A 176 -8.45 20.58 -23.75
C ILE A 176 -8.21 19.63 -24.94
N SER A 177 -7.33 20.02 -25.87
CA SER A 177 -6.97 19.19 -27.03
C SER A 177 -6.32 17.83 -26.69
N SER A 178 -5.78 17.68 -25.48
CA SER A 178 -5.19 16.43 -24.99
C SER A 178 -6.24 15.39 -24.61
N TRP A 179 -7.48 15.79 -24.35
CA TRP A 179 -8.56 14.88 -23.96
C TRP A 179 -8.76 13.72 -24.95
N GLU A 180 -8.72 14.02 -26.25
CA GLU A 180 -8.86 13.03 -27.33
C GLU A 180 -7.76 11.95 -27.31
N LYS A 181 -6.63 12.21 -26.63
CA LYS A 181 -5.55 11.23 -26.41
C LYS A 181 -5.68 10.52 -25.07
N VAL A 182 -6.04 11.24 -24.01
CA VAL A 182 -6.15 10.68 -22.65
C VAL A 182 -7.31 9.69 -22.54
N LYS A 183 -8.48 10.04 -23.09
CA LYS A 183 -9.68 9.22 -23.05
C LYS A 183 -9.47 7.78 -23.58
N PRO A 184 -8.97 7.55 -24.81
CA PRO A 184 -8.74 6.18 -25.30
C PRO A 184 -7.61 5.47 -24.56
N LEU A 185 -6.61 6.20 -24.06
CA LEU A 185 -5.50 5.64 -23.28
C LEU A 185 -5.98 5.07 -21.94
N LEU A 186 -6.83 5.80 -21.22
CA LEU A 186 -7.44 5.31 -19.98
C LEU A 186 -8.47 4.22 -20.26
N ALA A 187 -9.39 4.41 -21.21
CA ALA A 187 -10.41 3.41 -21.53
C ALA A 187 -9.83 2.07 -22.01
N GLY A 188 -8.63 2.07 -22.58
CA GLY A 188 -7.90 0.87 -22.98
C GLY A 188 -7.07 0.22 -21.87
N HIS A 189 -6.94 0.86 -20.69
CA HIS A 189 -6.10 0.36 -19.61
C HIS A 189 -6.86 -0.67 -18.75
N PRO A 190 -6.28 -1.84 -18.45
CA PRO A 190 -6.99 -2.91 -17.72
C PRO A 190 -7.37 -2.57 -16.28
N ARG A 191 -6.78 -1.51 -15.72
CA ARG A 191 -7.01 -1.03 -14.35
C ARG A 191 -7.97 0.14 -14.27
N TYR A 192 -8.52 0.60 -15.39
CA TYR A 192 -9.43 1.74 -15.42
C TYR A 192 -10.82 1.30 -15.88
N ALA A 193 -11.81 1.55 -15.03
CA ALA A 193 -13.23 1.37 -15.35
C ALA A 193 -13.88 2.75 -15.50
N ARG A 194 -14.50 3.01 -16.66
CA ARG A 194 -15.02 4.33 -17.02
C ARG A 194 -16.52 4.43 -16.80
N GLY A 195 -17.00 5.62 -16.42
CA GLY A 195 -18.40 5.98 -16.46
C GLY A 195 -19.18 5.70 -15.18
N GLU A 196 -20.48 6.00 -15.23
CA GLU A 196 -21.41 5.88 -14.10
C GLU A 196 -21.46 4.47 -13.49
N GLU A 197 -21.38 3.42 -14.31
CA GLU A 197 -21.39 2.03 -13.81
C GLU A 197 -20.21 1.72 -12.89
N ALA A 198 -19.04 2.30 -13.17
CA ALA A 198 -17.85 2.11 -12.36
C ALA A 198 -17.88 2.96 -11.08
N LEU A 199 -18.28 4.23 -11.21
CA LEU A 199 -18.23 5.21 -10.13
C LEU A 199 -19.42 5.11 -9.16
N GLY A 200 -20.53 4.56 -9.64
CA GLY A 200 -21.81 4.54 -8.94
C GLY A 200 -22.61 5.83 -9.11
N GLN A 201 -23.94 5.69 -9.08
CA GLN A 201 -24.89 6.77 -9.41
C GLN A 201 -24.74 8.02 -8.53
N VAL A 202 -24.48 7.83 -7.23
CA VAL A 202 -24.40 8.93 -6.27
C VAL A 202 -23.23 9.85 -6.58
N LEU A 203 -22.04 9.26 -6.77
CA LEU A 203 -20.83 10.02 -7.00
C LEU A 203 -20.79 10.59 -8.43
N TRP A 204 -21.24 9.79 -9.42
CA TRP A 204 -21.42 10.28 -10.79
C TRP A 204 -22.30 11.52 -10.83
N LYS A 205 -23.46 11.47 -10.15
CA LYS A 205 -24.36 12.62 -10.07
C LYS A 205 -23.67 13.83 -9.44
N SER A 206 -22.97 13.63 -8.33
CA SER A 206 -22.25 14.73 -7.65
C SER A 206 -21.26 15.42 -8.58
N PHE A 207 -20.51 14.67 -9.40
CA PHE A 207 -19.58 15.26 -10.36
C PHE A 207 -20.33 15.89 -11.54
N SER A 208 -21.34 15.23 -12.08
CA SER A 208 -22.09 15.71 -13.26
C SER A 208 -22.99 16.92 -12.99
N ASP A 209 -23.29 17.20 -11.71
CA ASP A 209 -24.02 18.41 -11.30
C ASP A 209 -23.11 19.66 -11.39
N GLU A 210 -21.81 19.51 -11.64
CA GLU A 210 -20.88 20.60 -11.92
C GLU A 210 -20.89 20.93 -13.43
N ASP A 211 -21.07 22.22 -13.77
CA ASP A 211 -21.35 22.68 -15.15
C ASP A 211 -20.27 22.28 -16.18
N ASP A 212 -19.01 22.14 -15.73
CA ASP A 212 -17.85 21.84 -16.58
C ASP A 212 -17.50 20.35 -16.60
N PHE A 213 -18.31 19.48 -15.98
CA PHE A 213 -18.02 18.04 -15.91
C PHE A 213 -17.93 17.39 -17.29
N LEU A 214 -16.82 16.72 -17.54
CA LEU A 214 -16.54 16.03 -18.81
C LEU A 214 -16.77 14.53 -18.69
N ASP A 215 -16.16 13.89 -17.69
CA ASP A 215 -16.16 12.44 -17.54
C ASP A 215 -15.59 12.01 -16.18
N ALA A 216 -15.78 10.73 -15.83
CA ALA A 216 -15.13 10.14 -14.67
C ALA A 216 -14.97 8.62 -14.77
N GLY A 217 -14.19 8.06 -13.86
CA GLY A 217 -14.01 6.62 -13.70
C GLY A 217 -13.25 6.25 -12.44
N VAL A 218 -12.93 4.97 -12.35
CA VAL A 218 -12.26 4.35 -11.21
C VAL A 218 -11.00 3.65 -11.69
N TRP A 219 -9.89 3.96 -11.05
CA TRP A 219 -8.62 3.24 -11.19
C TRP A 219 -8.43 2.27 -10.02
N GLU A 220 -8.04 1.03 -10.31
CA GLU A 220 -7.72 0.01 -9.30
C GLU A 220 -6.31 -0.56 -9.54
N GLY A 221 -5.34 -0.17 -8.70
CA GLY A 221 -3.98 -0.70 -8.74
C GLY A 221 -2.93 0.29 -8.24
N ASP A 222 -1.72 0.18 -8.78
CA ASP A 222 -0.61 1.08 -8.44
C ASP A 222 -0.92 2.52 -8.93
N VAL A 223 -0.92 3.48 -8.01
CA VAL A 223 -1.15 4.90 -8.33
C VAL A 223 -0.02 5.48 -9.17
N ARG A 224 1.20 4.95 -9.06
CA ARG A 224 2.36 5.43 -9.85
C ARG A 224 2.07 5.33 -11.35
N GLU A 225 1.50 4.21 -11.79
CA GLU A 225 1.12 3.99 -13.18
C GLU A 225 0.08 5.03 -13.66
N LEU A 226 -0.93 5.33 -12.85
CA LEU A 226 -1.93 6.36 -13.16
C LEU A 226 -1.27 7.74 -13.29
N LEU A 227 -0.39 8.10 -12.35
CA LEU A 227 0.32 9.38 -12.39
C LEU A 227 1.16 9.48 -13.65
N THR A 228 1.99 8.49 -13.97
CA THR A 228 2.85 8.51 -15.16
C THR A 228 2.05 8.64 -16.46
N LEU A 229 0.88 7.97 -16.55
CA LEU A 229 -0.02 8.10 -17.70
C LEU A 229 -0.49 9.55 -17.88
N LEU A 230 -0.89 10.22 -16.80
CA LEU A 230 -1.40 11.60 -16.83
C LEU A 230 -0.30 12.65 -16.95
N SER A 231 0.87 12.42 -16.33
CA SER A 231 1.99 13.36 -16.28
C SER A 231 2.49 13.78 -17.65
N SER A 232 2.43 12.89 -18.65
CA SER A 232 2.83 13.20 -20.03
C SER A 232 1.96 14.28 -20.71
N PHE A 233 0.80 14.58 -20.14
CA PHE A 233 -0.15 15.57 -20.67
C PHE A 233 -0.24 16.84 -19.82
N ASN A 234 0.39 16.87 -18.63
CA ASN A 234 0.38 18.04 -17.76
C ASN A 234 1.09 19.21 -18.42
N ASP A 235 0.45 20.38 -18.45
CA ASP A 235 1.01 21.59 -19.05
C ASP A 235 1.45 22.57 -17.96
N GLU A 236 2.74 22.86 -17.92
CA GLU A 236 3.34 23.77 -16.95
C GLU A 236 2.80 25.21 -17.11
N SER A 237 2.44 25.64 -18.32
CA SER A 237 1.91 26.99 -18.55
C SER A 237 0.50 27.15 -18.00
N LEU A 238 -0.34 26.12 -18.12
CA LEU A 238 -1.67 26.07 -17.49
C LEU A 238 -1.55 26.07 -15.97
N GLU A 239 -0.65 25.24 -15.42
CA GLU A 239 -0.39 25.18 -13.97
C GLU A 239 0.16 26.51 -13.39
N MET A 240 0.86 27.29 -14.21
CA MET A 240 1.30 28.64 -13.85
C MET A 240 0.17 29.68 -13.90
N ALA A 241 -0.85 29.45 -14.74
CA ALA A 241 -1.97 30.37 -14.97
C ALA A 241 -3.11 30.20 -13.95
N VAL A 242 -3.28 28.99 -13.40
CA VAL A 242 -4.26 28.76 -12.32
C VAL A 242 -3.88 29.50 -11.04
N ILE A 243 -4.90 29.87 -10.27
CA ILE A 243 -4.70 30.54 -8.97
C ILE A 243 -3.87 29.66 -8.04
N PRO A 244 -2.96 30.23 -7.23
CA PRO A 244 -1.91 29.46 -6.56
C PRO A 244 -2.39 28.27 -5.72
N PHE A 245 -3.57 28.33 -5.10
CA PHE A 245 -4.09 27.24 -4.26
C PHE A 245 -4.74 26.08 -5.04
N LEU A 246 -4.97 26.23 -6.35
CA LEU A 246 -5.41 25.16 -7.26
C LEU A 246 -4.25 24.59 -8.09
N ALA A 247 -3.08 25.24 -8.06
CA ALA A 247 -1.89 24.78 -8.76
C ALA A 247 -1.33 23.55 -8.06
N ARG A 248 -1.15 22.45 -8.81
CA ARG A 248 -0.61 21.19 -8.30
C ARG A 248 0.71 21.38 -7.52
N ARG A 249 1.65 22.17 -8.05
CA ARG A 249 2.94 22.54 -7.41
C ARG A 249 2.87 23.18 -6.03
N ASN A 250 1.70 23.70 -5.67
CA ASN A 250 1.44 24.33 -4.37
C ASN A 250 0.55 23.46 -3.46
N ASP A 251 0.11 22.29 -3.94
CA ASP A 251 -0.58 21.31 -3.11
C ASP A 251 0.41 20.28 -2.55
N LEU A 252 0.51 20.24 -1.22
CA LEU A 252 1.49 19.40 -0.52
C LEU A 252 1.28 17.91 -0.82
N LEU A 253 0.03 17.47 -0.92
CA LEU A 253 -0.33 16.07 -1.14
C LEU A 253 -0.04 15.66 -2.59
N SER A 254 -0.43 16.46 -3.57
CA SER A 254 -0.17 16.24 -4.99
C SER A 254 1.33 16.11 -5.29
N VAL A 255 2.13 17.05 -4.78
CA VAL A 255 3.59 17.03 -4.90
C VAL A 255 4.18 15.87 -4.09
N GLY A 256 3.61 15.62 -2.92
CA GLY A 256 3.88 14.51 -2.03
C GLY A 256 3.88 13.13 -2.70
N VAL A 257 2.73 12.77 -3.24
CA VAL A 257 2.46 11.49 -3.91
C VAL A 257 3.41 11.32 -5.11
N ALA A 258 3.63 12.37 -5.89
CA ALA A 258 4.55 12.33 -7.04
C ALA A 258 6.02 12.11 -6.62
N LEU A 259 6.49 12.80 -5.58
CA LEU A 259 7.86 12.65 -5.08
C LEU A 259 8.10 11.28 -4.43
N VAL A 260 7.12 10.74 -3.70
CA VAL A 260 7.19 9.36 -3.19
C VAL A 260 7.27 8.37 -4.34
N SER A 261 6.45 8.56 -5.38
CA SER A 261 6.45 7.71 -6.58
C SER A 261 7.83 7.70 -7.26
N ALA A 262 8.39 8.89 -7.50
CA ALA A 262 9.72 9.04 -8.07
C ALA A 262 10.82 8.41 -7.20
N ALA A 263 10.74 8.57 -5.88
CA ALA A 263 11.71 7.99 -4.96
C ALA A 263 11.69 6.48 -4.94
N VAL A 264 10.50 5.86 -5.00
CA VAL A 264 10.34 4.42 -5.15
C VAL A 264 11.03 3.94 -6.43
N ASP A 265 10.79 4.59 -7.56
CA ASP A 265 11.38 4.16 -8.83
C ASP A 265 12.90 4.33 -8.88
N VAL A 266 13.42 5.43 -8.32
CA VAL A 266 14.88 5.64 -8.21
C VAL A 266 15.49 4.59 -7.28
N ALA A 267 14.88 4.32 -6.14
CA ALA A 267 15.35 3.32 -5.17
C ALA A 267 15.41 1.91 -5.76
N ARG A 268 14.41 1.54 -6.58
CA ARG A 268 14.35 0.24 -7.25
C ARG A 268 15.32 0.15 -8.42
N GLY A 269 15.49 1.24 -9.16
CA GLY A 269 16.38 1.30 -10.34
C GLY A 269 17.87 1.35 -9.98
N ASP A 270 18.24 2.08 -8.93
CA ASP A 270 19.61 2.13 -8.41
C ASP A 270 19.63 2.08 -6.86
N PRO A 271 19.61 0.87 -6.29
CA PRO A 271 19.58 0.67 -4.83
C PRO A 271 20.78 1.26 -4.08
N ASN A 272 21.91 1.49 -4.75
CA ASN A 272 23.13 1.98 -4.12
C ASN A 272 23.27 3.51 -4.17
N LEU A 273 22.38 4.19 -4.88
CA LEU A 273 22.40 5.64 -4.99
C LEU A 273 22.17 6.31 -3.64
N ALA A 274 22.99 7.29 -3.27
CA ALA A 274 22.92 7.94 -1.95
C ALA A 274 23.32 9.42 -2.01
N GLY A 275 23.05 10.15 -0.92
CA GLY A 275 23.50 11.53 -0.74
C GLY A 275 22.93 12.50 -1.78
N PRO A 276 23.71 13.53 -2.17
CA PRO A 276 23.25 14.54 -3.13
C PRO A 276 22.82 13.97 -4.49
N ALA A 277 23.45 12.88 -4.94
CA ALA A 277 23.10 12.22 -6.20
C ALA A 277 21.71 11.59 -6.12
N LEU A 278 21.36 10.97 -4.98
CA LEU A 278 20.01 10.44 -4.74
C LEU A 278 18.97 11.56 -4.80
N LYS A 279 19.19 12.65 -4.07
CA LYS A 279 18.25 13.79 -4.06
C LYS A 279 18.04 14.36 -5.46
N MET A 280 19.11 14.50 -6.24
CA MET A 280 19.04 14.99 -7.62
C MET A 280 18.26 14.03 -8.52
N CYS A 281 18.55 12.74 -8.50
CA CYS A 281 17.83 11.76 -9.33
C CYS A 281 16.34 11.65 -8.96
N VAL A 282 15.99 11.72 -7.67
CA VAL A 282 14.58 11.76 -7.24
C VAL A 282 13.89 13.00 -7.77
N SER A 283 14.55 14.17 -7.66
CA SER A 283 14.01 15.43 -8.18
C SER A 283 13.81 15.40 -9.70
N ASP A 284 14.82 14.94 -10.45
CA ASP A 284 14.78 14.87 -11.90
C ASP A 284 13.68 13.92 -12.39
N ARG A 285 13.54 12.77 -11.72
CA ARG A 285 12.48 11.80 -12.04
C ARG A 285 11.10 12.32 -11.69
N ALA A 286 10.94 12.99 -10.55
CA ALA A 286 9.67 13.61 -10.16
C ALA A 286 9.20 14.65 -11.19
N LYS A 287 10.13 15.45 -11.72
CA LYS A 287 9.83 16.42 -12.77
C LYS A 287 9.49 15.75 -14.11
N SER A 288 10.32 14.80 -14.55
CA SER A 288 10.22 14.23 -15.90
C SER A 288 9.13 13.17 -16.08
N GLU A 289 8.90 12.31 -15.08
CA GLU A 289 7.97 11.18 -15.19
C GLU A 289 6.68 11.39 -14.40
N TYR A 290 6.69 12.28 -13.42
CA TYR A 290 5.55 12.54 -12.53
C TYR A 290 5.01 13.99 -12.60
N ALA A 291 5.63 14.86 -13.41
CA ALA A 291 5.24 16.25 -13.60
C ALA A 291 5.10 17.04 -12.29
N ALA A 292 6.01 16.82 -11.33
CA ALA A 292 6.03 17.53 -10.06
C ALA A 292 7.18 18.55 -9.99
N GLU A 293 6.86 19.78 -9.60
CA GLU A 293 7.85 20.83 -9.40
C GLU A 293 8.46 20.75 -7.98
N THR A 294 9.77 20.54 -7.91
CA THR A 294 10.48 20.35 -6.64
C THR A 294 11.06 21.64 -6.09
N GLY A 295 11.13 22.71 -6.89
CA GLY A 295 11.66 24.02 -6.49
C GLY A 295 10.74 24.82 -5.56
N THR A 296 9.49 24.39 -5.33
CA THR A 296 8.58 25.07 -4.40
C THR A 296 8.90 24.74 -2.94
N PRO A 297 8.44 25.54 -1.95
CA PRO A 297 8.62 25.22 -0.53
C PRO A 297 8.06 23.83 -0.15
N HIS A 298 6.90 23.46 -0.70
CA HIS A 298 6.33 22.12 -0.51
C HIS A 298 7.19 21.05 -1.20
N GLY A 299 7.62 21.28 -2.43
CA GLY A 299 8.50 20.37 -3.18
C GLY A 299 9.81 20.09 -2.45
N GLN A 300 10.48 21.11 -1.93
CA GLN A 300 11.72 20.93 -1.16
C GLN A 300 11.48 20.20 0.16
N ALA A 301 10.45 20.58 0.92
CA ALA A 301 10.14 19.94 2.20
C ALA A 301 9.84 18.44 2.05
N VAL A 302 9.04 18.09 1.04
CA VAL A 302 8.74 16.67 0.72
C VAL A 302 9.99 15.96 0.24
N LEU A 303 10.74 16.54 -0.71
CA LEU A 303 11.93 15.92 -1.28
C LEU A 303 12.96 15.60 -0.19
N ASP A 304 13.23 16.55 0.71
CA ASP A 304 14.14 16.36 1.83
C ASP A 304 13.67 15.22 2.74
N ARG A 305 12.38 15.19 3.07
CA ARG A 305 11.82 14.15 3.93
C ARG A 305 11.86 12.77 3.28
N VAL A 306 11.50 12.66 2.00
CA VAL A 306 11.48 11.39 1.28
C VAL A 306 12.88 10.84 1.11
N VAL A 307 13.87 11.69 0.78
CA VAL A 307 15.28 11.28 0.68
C VAL A 307 15.81 10.86 2.04
N GLU A 308 15.52 11.61 3.12
CA GLU A 308 15.90 11.24 4.49
C GLU A 308 15.38 9.85 4.86
N LEU A 309 14.09 9.57 4.60
CA LEU A 309 13.50 8.26 4.88
C LEU A 309 14.12 7.16 4.02
N LEU A 310 14.34 7.42 2.73
CA LEU A 310 14.93 6.45 1.81
C LEU A 310 16.38 6.09 2.21
N GLU A 311 17.16 7.06 2.69
CA GLU A 311 18.53 6.82 3.15
C GLU A 311 18.61 5.90 4.37
N ARG A 312 17.56 5.86 5.21
CA ARG A 312 17.46 4.92 6.33
C ARG A 312 17.24 3.47 5.89
N VAL A 313 16.81 3.24 4.65
CA VAL A 313 16.64 1.91 4.09
C VAL A 313 18.00 1.37 3.61
N PRO A 314 18.44 0.20 4.10
CA PRO A 314 19.68 -0.41 3.61
C PRO A 314 19.59 -0.68 2.11
N ALA A 315 20.67 -0.42 1.36
CA ALA A 315 20.70 -0.53 -0.11
C ALA A 315 20.11 -1.85 -0.64
N GLY A 316 20.45 -2.99 -0.02
CA GLY A 316 19.92 -4.30 -0.40
C GLY A 316 18.41 -4.50 -0.18
N GLN A 317 17.70 -3.55 0.41
CA GLN A 317 16.23 -3.58 0.57
C GLN A 317 15.52 -2.55 -0.32
N ARG A 318 16.26 -1.66 -1.00
CA ARG A 318 15.65 -0.58 -1.78
C ARG A 318 14.94 -1.07 -3.05
N VAL A 319 15.30 -2.27 -3.52
CA VAL A 319 14.61 -2.97 -4.63
C VAL A 319 13.17 -3.35 -4.32
N SER A 320 12.83 -3.52 -3.04
CA SER A 320 11.48 -3.87 -2.57
C SER A 320 10.71 -2.66 -2.05
N MET A 321 11.17 -1.45 -2.39
CA MET A 321 10.45 -0.24 -2.04
C MET A 321 9.11 -0.19 -2.77
N VAL A 322 8.07 0.23 -2.06
CA VAL A 322 6.71 0.39 -2.60
C VAL A 322 6.08 1.66 -2.04
N GLY A 323 5.03 2.11 -2.72
CA GLY A 323 4.27 3.32 -2.39
C GLY A 323 3.98 4.16 -3.62
N PRO A 324 3.21 5.25 -3.48
CA PRO A 324 2.64 5.74 -2.23
C PRO A 324 1.47 4.86 -1.75
N ALA A 325 1.54 4.42 -0.49
CA ALA A 325 0.39 3.87 0.22
C ALA A 325 -0.36 5.00 0.94
N PHE A 326 -1.67 4.87 1.13
CA PHE A 326 -2.48 5.85 1.84
C PHE A 326 -3.03 5.24 3.13
N ARG A 327 -2.89 5.95 4.25
CA ARG A 327 -3.42 5.51 5.55
C ARG A 327 -4.04 6.69 6.30
N ARG A 328 -5.19 6.47 6.95
CA ARG A 328 -5.81 7.50 7.81
C ARG A 328 -4.93 7.76 9.03
N ALA A 329 -4.71 9.02 9.37
CA ALA A 329 -3.97 9.45 10.56
C ALA A 329 -4.75 9.16 11.86
N ARG A 330 -4.87 7.89 12.28
CA ARG A 330 -5.52 7.52 13.55
C ARG A 330 -4.45 7.34 14.64
N ASN A 331 -4.36 8.31 15.55
CA ASN A 331 -3.52 8.27 16.76
C ASN A 331 -2.00 8.08 16.55
N GLU A 332 -1.48 8.27 15.34
CA GLU A 332 -0.04 8.15 15.08
C GLU A 332 0.73 9.39 15.60
N PRO A 333 1.84 9.19 16.34
CA PRO A 333 2.59 10.29 16.92
C PRO A 333 3.31 11.10 15.85
N THR A 334 2.88 12.36 15.70
CA THR A 334 3.64 13.50 15.14
C THR A 334 4.22 13.33 13.74
N VAL A 335 3.51 13.95 12.79
CA VAL A 335 4.09 14.46 11.54
C VAL A 335 5.36 15.27 11.87
N GLN A 336 6.55 14.71 11.60
CA GLN A 336 7.79 15.46 11.72
C GLN A 336 7.85 16.50 10.59
N ASN A 337 8.10 17.77 10.94
CA ASN A 337 8.29 18.88 10.00
C ASN A 337 7.08 19.23 9.10
N GLY A 338 5.87 18.80 9.46
CA GLY A 338 4.66 19.14 8.71
C GLY A 338 4.44 18.38 7.40
N VAL A 339 5.31 17.43 7.04
CA VAL A 339 5.12 16.55 5.86
C VAL A 339 4.57 15.19 6.32
N PRO A 340 3.33 14.82 5.97
CA PRO A 340 2.65 13.64 6.51
C PRO A 340 3.08 12.33 5.80
N VAL A 341 4.39 12.12 5.65
CA VAL A 341 4.96 10.90 5.06
C VAL A 341 5.81 10.15 6.07
N LEU A 342 5.61 8.84 6.11
CA LEU A 342 6.38 7.91 6.93
C LEU A 342 6.81 6.68 6.11
N LEU A 343 7.72 5.92 6.68
CA LEU A 343 8.25 4.70 6.10
C LEU A 343 8.09 3.55 7.10
N GLU A 344 7.36 2.52 6.69
CA GLU A 344 7.25 1.26 7.43
C GLU A 344 7.88 0.13 6.63
N GLY A 345 9.00 -0.40 7.14
CA GLY A 345 9.82 -1.35 6.39
C GLY A 345 10.32 -0.71 5.09
N THR A 346 9.79 -1.18 3.95
CA THR A 346 10.08 -0.64 2.61
C THR A 346 8.87 0.05 1.97
N THR A 347 7.84 0.39 2.74
CA THR A 347 6.62 1.03 2.24
C THR A 347 6.56 2.49 2.64
N PHE A 348 6.53 3.38 1.65
CA PHE A 348 6.18 4.78 1.88
C PHE A 348 4.68 4.93 2.07
N ILE A 349 4.30 5.56 3.18
CA ILE A 349 2.91 5.78 3.56
C ILE A 349 2.68 7.28 3.67
N TRP A 350 1.70 7.77 2.92
CA TRP A 350 1.13 9.09 3.07
C TRP A 350 -0.05 9.04 4.04
N LEU A 351 0.01 9.87 5.09
CA LEU A 351 -1.08 9.99 6.04
C LEU A 351 -2.12 10.98 5.52
N ILE A 352 -3.34 10.48 5.34
CA ILE A 352 -4.52 11.28 4.99
C ILE A 352 -5.30 11.62 6.26
N ALA A 353 -5.80 12.86 6.33
CA ALA A 353 -6.56 13.38 7.46
C ALA A 353 -7.98 12.80 7.52
#